data_AF-A0A8K0HRG1-F1
#
_entry.id   AF-A0A8K0HRG1-F1
#
_cell.length_a   1.000
_cell.length_b   1.000
_cell.length_c   1.000
_cell.angle_alpha   90.00
_cell.angle_beta   90.00
_cell.angle_gamma   90.00
#
_symmetry.space_group_name_H-M   'P 1'
#
loop_
_entity.id
_entity.type
_entity.pdbx_description
1 polymer ?
#
loop_
_entity_poly.entity_id
_entity_poly.type
_entity_poly.pdbx_seq_one_letter_code
_entity_poly.pdbx_strand_id
1 'polypeptide(L)'
;MRKMVKFGVAPNLFEGYLKLAYDSDYVSSYDGTVHFLANFSSLKKMSLSVGEEEIIFSRNVRNTCSPPLPNLKYLKLKIPDNELKRKSELDSVSWCAPSLETLEIYGK
;
A
#
# COMPACT_ATOMS: atom_id res chain seq x y z
N MET A 1 -7.74 -24.80 12.62
CA MET A 1 -8.34 -23.47 12.86
C MET A 1 -7.24 -22.42 12.87
N ARG A 2 -7.18 -21.50 11.90
CA ARG A 2 -6.24 -20.37 11.92
C ARG A 2 -6.84 -19.27 12.81
N LYS A 3 -6.15 -18.87 13.89
CA LYS A 3 -6.56 -17.72 14.71
C LYS A 3 -6.43 -16.45 13.86
N MET A 4 -7.55 -15.81 13.56
CA MET A 4 -7.55 -14.43 13.05
C MET A 4 -7.02 -13.52 14.15
N VAL A 5 -5.81 -13.00 13.97
CA VAL A 5 -5.30 -11.89 14.77
C VAL A 5 -6.05 -10.65 14.30
N LYS A 6 -6.97 -10.13 15.13
CA LYS A 6 -7.54 -8.80 14.91
C LYS A 6 -6.46 -7.79 15.24
N PHE A 7 -5.90 -7.14 14.23
CA PHE A 7 -5.16 -5.90 14.44
C PHE A 7 -6.16 -4.85 14.93
N GLY A 8 -5.86 -4.19 16.04
CA GLY A 8 -6.70 -3.12 16.57
C GLY A 8 -6.71 -1.94 15.59
N VAL A 9 -7.87 -1.30 15.42
CA VAL A 9 -7.95 -0.03 14.71
C VAL A 9 -7.28 1.03 15.58
N ALA A 10 -6.37 1.82 15.02
CA ALA A 10 -5.74 2.96 15.68
C ALA A 10 -6.40 4.27 15.19
N PRO A 11 -7.59 4.64 15.71
CA PRO A 11 -8.40 5.72 15.13
C PRO A 11 -7.75 7.10 15.20
N ASN A 12 -6.81 7.30 16.13
CA ASN A 12 -6.06 8.55 16.29
C ASN A 12 -4.71 8.54 15.55
N LEU A 13 -4.38 7.44 14.85
CA LEU A 13 -3.21 7.41 13.99
C LEU A 13 -3.59 8.13 12.70
N PHE A 14 -3.11 9.36 12.54
CA PHE A 14 -3.36 10.20 11.37
C PHE A 14 -2.24 10.11 10.32
N GLU A 15 -1.05 9.72 10.77
CA GLU A 15 0.15 9.58 9.97
C GLU A 15 0.89 8.28 10.32
N GLY A 16 1.47 7.63 9.30
CA GLY A 16 2.24 6.40 9.47
C GLY A 16 3.44 6.33 8.53
N TYR A 17 4.55 5.78 9.04
CA TYR A 17 5.70 5.39 8.23
C TYR A 17 5.76 3.87 8.14
N LEU A 18 5.66 3.35 6.92
CA LEU A 18 5.73 1.93 6.61
C LEU A 18 6.93 1.65 5.70
N LYS A 19 7.69 0.62 6.05
CA LYS A 19 8.72 0.06 5.19
C LYS A 19 8.32 -1.38 4.91
N LEU A 20 7.92 -1.65 3.67
CA LEU A 20 7.72 -3.00 3.19
C LEU A 20 9.10 -3.54 2.76
N ALA A 21 9.37 -4.77 3.18
CA ALA A 21 10.58 -5.48 2.85
C ALA A 21 10.17 -6.86 2.35
N TYR A 22 10.43 -7.12 1.08
CA TYR A 22 10.21 -8.40 0.46
C TYR A 22 11.27 -9.38 0.97
N ASP A 23 10.80 -10.51 1.48
CA ASP A 23 11.62 -11.69 1.70
C ASP A 23 11.29 -12.67 0.57
N SER A 24 12.28 -12.98 -0.28
CA SER A 24 12.10 -13.86 -1.45
C SER A 24 11.66 -15.27 -1.09
N ASP A 25 11.84 -15.68 0.17
CA ASP A 25 11.45 -17.00 0.66
C ASP A 25 9.96 -17.06 1.05
N TYR A 26 9.29 -15.90 1.14
CA TYR A 26 7.86 -15.79 1.35
C TYR A 26 7.17 -15.30 0.09
N VAL A 27 6.52 -16.23 -0.62
CA VAL A 27 5.50 -15.91 -1.63
C VAL A 27 4.31 -15.28 -0.89
N SER A 28 4.44 -14.01 -0.52
CA SER A 28 3.34 -13.25 0.04
C SER A 28 2.35 -13.03 -1.10
N SER A 29 1.17 -13.64 -0.99
CA SER A 29 0.07 -13.35 -1.90
C SER A 29 -0.24 -11.86 -1.79
N TYR A 30 -0.36 -11.14 -2.91
CA TYR A 30 -0.72 -9.71 -2.94
C TYR A 30 -1.94 -9.37 -2.07
N ASP A 31 -2.85 -10.32 -1.84
CA ASP A 31 -3.98 -10.23 -0.91
C ASP A 31 -3.55 -9.90 0.54
N GLY A 32 -2.43 -10.46 0.99
CA GLY A 32 -1.87 -10.22 2.33
C GLY A 32 -1.45 -8.77 2.52
N THR A 33 -0.81 -8.17 1.51
CA THR A 33 -0.42 -6.75 1.53
C THR A 33 -1.65 -5.85 1.54
N VAL A 34 -2.68 -6.15 0.74
CA VAL A 34 -3.94 -5.39 0.77
C VAL A 34 -4.61 -5.47 2.14
N HIS A 35 -4.72 -6.66 2.72
CA HIS A 35 -5.29 -6.83 4.05
C HIS A 35 -4.46 -6.15 5.14
N PHE A 36 -3.14 -6.15 5.02
CA PHE A 36 -2.25 -5.44 5.94
C PHE A 36 -2.49 -3.93 5.86
N LEU A 37 -2.48 -3.36 4.65
CA LEU A 37 -2.73 -1.94 4.42
C LEU A 37 -4.13 -1.51 4.89
N ALA A 38 -5.13 -2.37 4.79
CA ALA A 38 -6.51 -2.07 5.24
C ALA A 38 -6.60 -1.75 6.74
N ASN A 39 -5.66 -2.24 7.55
CA ASN A 39 -5.59 -1.88 8.98
C ASN A 39 -5.22 -0.40 9.21
N PHE A 40 -4.72 0.28 8.18
CA PHE A 40 -4.34 1.69 8.19
C PHE A 40 -5.34 2.57 7.42
N SER A 41 -6.55 2.08 7.20
CA SER A 41 -7.60 2.77 6.43
C SER A 41 -8.05 4.12 7.01
N SER A 42 -7.70 4.46 8.25
CA SER A 42 -7.94 5.76 8.88
C SER A 42 -6.86 6.81 8.59
N LEU A 43 -5.67 6.40 8.12
CA LEU A 43 -4.55 7.31 7.87
C LEU A 43 -4.93 8.38 6.84
N LYS A 44 -4.49 9.62 7.11
CA LYS A 44 -4.59 10.73 6.15
C LYS A 44 -3.27 10.96 5.44
N LYS A 45 -2.15 10.64 6.10
CA LYS A 45 -0.79 10.75 5.56
C LYS A 45 -0.05 9.44 5.74
N MET A 46 0.73 9.04 4.75
CA MET A 46 1.56 7.85 4.81
C MET A 46 2.87 8.09 4.08
N SER A 47 3.96 7.67 4.70
CA SER A 47 5.23 7.46 4.03
C SER A 47 5.45 5.97 3.84
N LEU A 48 5.56 5.53 2.60
CA LEU A 48 5.72 4.12 2.23
C LEU A 48 7.04 3.95 1.48
N SER A 49 7.92 3.11 2.02
CA SER A 49 9.12 2.63 1.32
C SER A 49 8.87 1.21 0.86
N VAL A 50 9.05 0.96 -0.43
CA VAL A 50 8.85 -0.35 -1.05
C VAL A 50 10.10 -0.87 -1.73
N GLY A 51 10.18 -2.19 -1.89
CA GLY A 51 11.11 -2.88 -2.79
C GLY A 51 10.67 -2.85 -4.26
N GLU A 52 11.48 -3.43 -5.14
CA GLU A 52 11.37 -3.34 -6.61
C GLU A 52 10.03 -3.85 -7.21
N GLU A 53 9.24 -4.66 -6.48
CA GLU A 53 8.04 -5.32 -7.03
C GLU A 53 6.73 -5.10 -6.24
N GLU A 54 6.71 -4.26 -5.20
CA GLU A 54 5.68 -4.39 -4.15
C GLU A 54 4.41 -3.54 -4.31
N ILE A 55 4.34 -2.60 -5.26
CA ILE A 55 3.18 -1.67 -5.38
C ILE A 55 2.17 -2.09 -6.46
N ILE A 56 2.52 -3.03 -7.33
CA ILE A 56 1.68 -3.38 -8.47
C ILE A 56 0.60 -4.38 -8.02
N PHE A 57 -0.58 -3.85 -7.69
CA PHE A 57 -1.76 -4.67 -7.45
C PHE A 57 -2.33 -5.17 -8.79
N SER A 58 -2.27 -6.49 -9.00
CA SER A 58 -2.82 -7.11 -10.21
C SER A 58 -4.30 -6.74 -10.40
N ARG A 59 -4.79 -6.78 -11.65
CA ARG A 59 -6.21 -6.50 -11.95
C ARG A 59 -7.15 -7.40 -11.15
N ASN A 60 -6.77 -8.67 -10.95
CA ASN A 60 -7.59 -9.61 -10.19
C ASN A 60 -7.78 -9.14 -8.75
N VAL A 61 -6.68 -8.77 -8.07
CA VAL A 61 -6.72 -8.21 -6.71
C VAL A 61 -7.62 -6.97 -6.65
N ARG A 62 -7.48 -6.09 -7.64
CA ARG A 62 -8.28 -4.85 -7.72
C ARG A 62 -9.78 -5.09 -7.93
N ASN A 63 -10.14 -6.21 -8.55
CA ASN A 63 -11.53 -6.60 -8.79
C ASN A 63 -12.15 -7.36 -7.60
N THR A 64 -11.34 -8.03 -6.79
CA THR A 64 -11.81 -8.86 -5.66
C THR A 64 -11.76 -8.14 -4.32
N CYS A 65 -10.84 -7.19 -4.16
CA CYS A 65 -10.63 -6.47 -2.91
C CYS A 65 -11.13 -5.03 -2.98
N SER A 66 -11.48 -4.47 -1.83
CA SER A 66 -11.73 -3.03 -1.70
C SER A 66 -10.40 -2.27 -1.57
N PRO A 67 -10.37 -0.99 -1.98
CA PRO A 67 -9.25 -0.09 -1.71
C PRO A 67 -8.85 -0.11 -0.23
N PRO A 68 -7.60 -0.47 0.13
CA PRO A 68 -7.19 -0.59 1.52
C PRO A 68 -7.01 0.76 2.22
N LEU A 69 -6.73 1.84 1.49
CA LEU A 69 -6.42 3.16 2.06
C LEU A 69 -7.41 4.23 1.57
N PRO A 70 -8.73 4.06 1.78
CA PRO A 70 -9.76 4.90 1.19
C PRO A 70 -9.72 6.36 1.67
N ASN A 71 -9.12 6.63 2.81
CA ASN A 71 -9.06 7.97 3.42
C ASN A 71 -7.73 8.69 3.23
N LEU A 72 -6.74 8.02 2.63
CA LEU A 72 -5.39 8.55 2.49
C LEU A 72 -5.39 9.70 1.48
N LYS A 73 -4.90 10.86 1.93
CA LYS A 73 -4.81 12.08 1.11
C LYS A 73 -3.40 12.37 0.64
N TYR A 74 -2.39 12.00 1.44
CA TYR A 74 -0.99 12.27 1.14
C TYR A 74 -0.18 10.98 1.21
N LEU A 75 0.50 10.64 0.12
CA LEU A 75 1.39 9.49 0.02
C LEU A 75 2.78 9.96 -0.39
N LYS A 76 3.74 9.71 0.49
CA LYS A 76 5.17 9.82 0.18
C LYS A 76 5.70 8.43 -0.13
N LEU A 77 6.12 8.22 -1.36
CA LEU A 77 6.52 6.93 -1.87
C LEU A 77 8.02 6.91 -2.17
N LYS A 78 8.74 6.01 -1.51
CA LYS A 78 10.16 5.78 -1.78
C LYS A 78 10.32 4.46 -2.52
N ILE A 79 10.77 4.56 -3.77
CA ILE A 79 11.05 3.43 -4.65
C ILE A 79 12.56 3.38 -4.97
N PRO A 80 13.15 2.18 -5.11
CA PRO A 80 14.49 2.05 -5.66
C PRO A 80 14.54 2.57 -7.11
N ASP A 81 15.69 3.14 -7.50
CA ASP A 81 15.90 3.88 -8.75
C ASP A 81 15.55 3.08 -10.02
N ASN A 82 14.29 3.12 -10.47
CA ASN A 82 13.90 3.31 -11.88
C ASN A 82 12.40 3.18 -12.20
N GLU A 83 11.52 2.74 -11.30
CA GLU A 83 10.28 2.06 -11.74
C GLU A 83 8.96 2.66 -11.22
N LEU A 84 8.75 3.95 -11.45
CA LEU A 84 7.38 4.49 -11.61
C LEU A 84 7.20 5.03 -13.03
N LYS A 85 7.51 4.18 -14.02
CA LYS A 85 7.46 4.55 -15.43
C LYS A 85 6.21 4.05 -16.14
N ARG A 86 5.41 3.18 -15.52
CA ARG A 86 4.26 2.55 -16.19
C ARG A 86 2.95 3.06 -15.63
N LYS A 87 2.04 3.44 -16.53
CA LYS A 87 0.65 3.80 -16.24
C LYS A 87 -0.04 2.80 -15.28
N SER A 88 0.29 1.52 -15.39
CA SER A 88 -0.24 0.45 -14.52
C SER A 88 0.14 0.57 -13.04
N GLU A 89 1.29 1.18 -12.73
CA GLU A 89 1.74 1.43 -11.35
C GLU A 89 0.90 2.56 -10.73
N LEU A 90 0.70 3.65 -11.47
CA LEU A 90 -0.18 4.75 -11.06
C LEU A 90 -1.64 4.31 -10.90
N ASP A 91 -2.14 3.45 -11.79
CA ASP A 91 -3.50 2.88 -11.67
C ASP A 91 -3.63 2.02 -10.41
N SER A 92 -2.55 1.35 -9.99
CA SER A 92 -2.53 0.55 -8.76
C SER A 92 -2.51 1.43 -7.51
N VAL A 93 -1.73 2.51 -7.52
CA VAL A 93 -1.72 3.51 -6.44
C VAL A 93 -3.08 4.19 -6.31
N SER A 94 -3.67 4.59 -7.44
CA SER A 94 -4.99 5.25 -7.48
C SER A 94 -6.10 4.33 -6.98
N TRP A 95 -6.04 3.05 -7.31
CA TRP A 95 -6.96 2.07 -6.73
C TRP A 95 -6.71 1.86 -5.23
N CYS A 96 -5.44 1.83 -4.80
CA CYS A 96 -5.09 1.59 -3.40
C CYS A 96 -5.58 2.71 -2.47
N ALA A 97 -5.42 3.97 -2.92
CA ALA A 97 -5.78 5.19 -2.20
C ALA A 97 -6.63 6.11 -3.09
N PRO A 98 -7.95 5.85 -3.24
CA PRO A 98 -8.82 6.59 -4.17
C PRO A 98 -9.03 8.06 -3.79
N SER A 99 -8.79 8.45 -2.53
CA SER A 99 -8.88 9.84 -2.06
C SER A 99 -7.54 10.60 -2.11
N LEU A 100 -6.54 10.05 -2.81
CA LEU A 100 -5.21 10.62 -2.82
C LEU A 100 -5.19 11.98 -3.52
N GLU A 101 -4.80 13.02 -2.79
CA GLU A 101 -4.70 14.40 -3.26
C GLU A 101 -3.25 14.77 -3.62
N THR A 102 -2.27 14.12 -2.99
CA THR A 102 -0.85 14.40 -3.19
C THR A 102 -0.03 13.11 -3.19
N LEU A 103 0.75 12.91 -4.24
CA LEU A 103 1.69 11.82 -4.40
C LEU A 103 3.10 12.40 -4.60
N GLU A 104 4.01 12.11 -3.66
CA GLU A 104 5.42 12.46 -3.79
C GLU A 104 6.22 11.17 -4.00
N ILE A 105 7.06 11.13 -5.04
CA ILE A 105 7.85 9.94 -5.37
C ILE A 105 9.33 10.30 -5.25
N TYR A 106 10.07 9.47 -4.52
CA TYR A 106 11.50 9.61 -4.32
C TYR A 106 12.22 8.37 -4.88
N GLY A 107 13.15 8.61 -5.80
CA GLY A 107 14.24 7.68 -6.09
C GLY A 107 15.22 7.63 -4.91
N LYS A 108 16.12 6.65 -4.89
CA LYS A 108 17.04 6.48 -3.77
C LYS A 108 18.24 7.40 -3.89
#